data_AF-A0A0R1J946-F1
#
_entry.id   AF-A0A0R1J946-F1
#
_cell.length_a   1.000
_cell.length_b   1.000
_cell.length_c   1.000
_cell.angle_alpha   90.00
_cell.angle_beta   90.00
_cell.angle_gamma   90.00
#
_symmetry.space_group_name_H-M   'P 1'
#
loop_
_entity.id
_entity.type
_entity.pdbx_description
1 polymer ?
#
loop_
_entity_poly.entity_id
_entity_poly.type
_entity_poly.pdbx_seq_one_letter_code
_entity_poly.pdbx_strand_id
1 'polypeptide(L)'
;MNVPLKRIKDYEDMGLGLFIHWGLYSQLGQGEWTEFIHGINKEKYEKLADTFSAKDFDVENIVKQAKSMGAKYIVLTSKHHEGFFLYDSKGLSDFDSVHSLAKRDLIKEFVDACNKYDIKPFLYMATYDWHNPLYESDFNKYLEYLRKSVEILSKNYGPIGGFWFDGNWNKKDADWKLDELYGTIRKYQPNAMIINNTGLKNRGKIINPEIDAVTYERGTPDSINHGEENQKYVAGEISLTLNQHWGFADSDIDFKSPKEIIENICHARNIGANILVNIGLTGTGSIPTISDQYMKLIGIWMKYNSSAIYKTRPTNIESGYKMNDFVLSDGKNLYLFIFDLKIVGNSNVVLGGEGVNPRSFTGISKEVKNISWLDNKEKLSFTQNNDMLTIDATGFKYGTDLIVRVAKVEF
;
A
#
# COMPACT_ATOMS: atom_id res chain seq x y z
N MET A 1 20.55 -4.19 -16.70
CA MET A 1 19.49 -4.03 -15.66
C MET A 1 20.01 -3.11 -14.59
N ASN A 2 19.26 -2.07 -14.25
CA ASN A 2 19.61 -1.17 -13.15
C ASN A 2 19.58 -1.95 -11.83
N VAL A 3 20.63 -1.83 -11.02
CA VAL A 3 20.68 -2.50 -9.71
C VAL A 3 19.96 -1.60 -8.71
N PRO A 4 18.91 -2.08 -8.01
CA PRO A 4 18.21 -1.26 -7.03
C PRO A 4 19.13 -0.92 -5.85
N LEU A 5 19.06 0.32 -5.39
CA LEU A 5 19.66 0.71 -4.12
C LEU A 5 19.04 -0.12 -3.00
N LYS A 6 19.82 -0.38 -1.93
CA LYS A 6 19.37 -1.25 -0.83
C LYS A 6 18.00 -0.86 -0.27
N ARG A 7 17.74 0.43 -0.04
CA ARG A 7 16.45 0.92 0.48
C ARG A 7 15.26 0.61 -0.45
N ILE A 8 15.48 0.67 -1.77
CA ILE A 8 14.46 0.38 -2.78
C ILE A 8 14.18 -1.13 -2.80
N LYS A 9 15.24 -1.94 -2.77
CA LYS A 9 15.10 -3.40 -2.66
C LYS A 9 14.39 -3.81 -1.36
N ASP A 10 14.79 -3.23 -0.22
CA ASP A 10 14.18 -3.50 1.08
C ASP A 10 12.69 -3.14 1.07
N TYR A 11 12.32 -2.04 0.39
CA TYR A 11 10.92 -1.64 0.20
C TYR A 11 10.15 -2.63 -0.66
N GLU A 12 10.65 -3.04 -1.83
CA GLU A 12 9.98 -4.04 -2.68
C GLU A 12 9.81 -5.41 -2.01
N ASP A 13 10.72 -5.75 -1.10
CA ASP A 13 10.67 -6.98 -0.32
C ASP A 13 9.51 -6.99 0.70
N MET A 14 8.97 -5.81 1.04
CA MET A 14 7.83 -5.65 1.94
C MET A 14 6.51 -6.12 1.33
N GLY A 15 6.31 -5.92 0.01
CA GLY A 15 5.20 -6.45 -0.78
C GLY A 15 3.80 -5.89 -0.51
N LEU A 16 3.42 -5.72 0.75
CA LEU A 16 2.09 -5.31 1.21
C LEU A 16 2.20 -4.25 2.32
N GLY A 17 1.50 -3.13 2.13
CA GLY A 17 1.34 -2.06 3.11
C GLY A 17 -0.12 -1.72 3.39
N LEU A 18 -0.35 -0.99 4.48
CA LEU A 18 -1.63 -0.39 4.84
C LEU A 18 -1.54 1.14 4.69
N PHE A 19 -2.48 1.74 3.97
CA PHE A 19 -2.67 3.20 3.94
C PHE A 19 -3.73 3.57 4.96
N ILE A 20 -3.50 4.64 5.71
CA ILE A 20 -4.47 5.21 6.64
C ILE A 20 -4.66 6.67 6.29
N HIS A 21 -5.85 7.02 5.84
CA HIS A 21 -6.30 8.40 5.71
C HIS A 21 -7.12 8.79 6.94
N TRP A 22 -6.59 9.75 7.69
CA TRP A 22 -7.28 10.32 8.83
C TRP A 22 -6.93 11.80 9.03
N GLY A 23 -7.93 12.58 9.44
CA GLY A 23 -7.86 14.02 9.61
C GLY A 23 -9.20 14.57 10.09
N LEU A 24 -9.37 15.89 10.06
CA LEU A 24 -10.61 16.53 10.50
C LEU A 24 -11.81 16.10 9.64
N TYR A 25 -11.59 15.89 8.33
CA TYR A 25 -12.60 15.40 7.39
C TYR A 25 -13.32 14.13 7.86
N SER A 26 -12.66 13.26 8.62
CA SER A 26 -13.27 12.03 9.12
C SER A 26 -14.44 12.27 10.08
N GLN A 27 -14.53 13.45 10.71
CA GLN A 27 -15.69 13.83 11.54
C GLN A 27 -16.96 14.07 10.70
N LEU A 28 -16.81 14.36 9.41
CA LEU A 28 -17.93 14.63 8.50
C LEU A 28 -18.41 13.37 7.78
N GLY A 29 -17.58 12.33 7.68
CA GLY A 29 -17.95 11.06 7.04
C GLY A 29 -18.27 11.20 5.55
N GLN A 30 -17.58 12.12 4.85
CA GLN A 30 -17.85 12.49 3.45
C GLN A 30 -16.58 12.48 2.58
N GLY A 31 -15.53 11.77 3.02
CA GLY A 31 -14.24 11.75 2.33
C GLY A 31 -13.39 13.00 2.58
N GLU A 32 -12.11 12.89 2.22
CA GLU A 32 -11.05 13.83 2.58
C GLU A 32 -11.03 15.15 1.78
N TRP A 33 -11.78 15.20 0.68
CA TRP A 33 -11.97 16.40 -0.14
C TRP A 33 -13.24 17.19 0.19
N THR A 34 -13.98 16.79 1.23
CA THR A 34 -15.29 17.38 1.56
C THR A 34 -15.26 18.89 1.78
N GLU A 35 -14.18 19.45 2.36
CA GLU A 35 -14.02 20.91 2.52
C GLU A 35 -14.18 21.63 1.18
N PHE A 36 -13.38 21.20 0.19
CA PHE A 36 -13.30 21.82 -1.11
C PHE A 36 -14.50 21.50 -2.00
N ILE A 37 -14.89 20.22 -2.10
CA ILE A 37 -15.96 19.76 -3.01
C ILE A 37 -17.32 20.31 -2.59
N HIS A 38 -17.62 20.36 -1.28
CA HIS A 38 -18.89 20.86 -0.78
C HIS A 38 -18.88 22.36 -0.50
N GLY A 39 -17.77 23.06 -0.79
CA GLY A 39 -17.65 24.50 -0.58
C GLY A 39 -17.88 24.92 0.87
N ILE A 40 -17.37 24.11 1.81
CA ILE A 40 -17.52 24.41 3.23
C ILE A 40 -16.69 25.66 3.53
N ASN A 41 -17.30 26.63 4.22
CA ASN A 41 -16.57 27.82 4.65
C ASN A 41 -15.37 27.41 5.54
N LYS A 42 -14.18 27.91 5.19
CA LYS A 42 -12.92 27.57 5.86
C LYS A 42 -12.94 27.77 7.38
N GLU A 43 -13.40 28.92 7.87
CA GLU A 43 -13.47 29.18 9.32
C GLU A 43 -14.42 28.20 10.03
N LYS A 44 -15.50 27.78 9.37
CA LYS A 44 -16.40 26.75 9.89
C LYS A 44 -15.75 25.37 9.87
N TYR A 45 -14.98 25.05 8.82
CA TYR A 45 -14.29 23.78 8.68
C TYR A 45 -13.18 23.63 9.73
N GLU A 46 -12.36 24.66 9.92
CA GLU A 46 -11.23 24.63 10.87
C GLU A 46 -11.69 24.45 12.33
N LYS A 47 -12.92 24.87 12.68
CA LYS A 47 -13.55 24.58 13.99
C LYS A 47 -13.74 23.09 14.28
N LEU A 48 -13.61 22.21 13.30
CA LEU A 48 -13.56 20.76 13.54
C LEU A 48 -12.38 20.37 14.45
N ALA A 49 -11.31 21.17 14.51
CA ALA A 49 -10.21 20.94 15.46
C ALA A 49 -10.68 21.03 16.92
N ASP A 50 -11.67 21.86 17.23
CA ASP A 50 -12.22 22.02 18.59
C ASP A 50 -12.93 20.76 19.09
N THR A 51 -13.33 19.86 18.19
CA THR A 51 -14.01 18.60 18.50
C THR A 51 -13.21 17.35 18.14
N PHE A 52 -12.07 17.50 17.46
CA PHE A 52 -11.19 16.41 17.09
C PHE A 52 -10.44 15.85 18.31
N SER A 53 -11.01 14.82 18.93
CA SER A 53 -10.55 14.26 20.22
C SER A 53 -9.61 13.06 20.12
N ALA A 54 -9.56 12.36 18.98
CA ALA A 54 -8.82 11.11 18.84
C ALA A 54 -9.15 10.04 19.91
N LYS A 55 -10.33 10.09 20.54
CA LYS A 55 -10.66 9.30 21.73
C LYS A 55 -10.59 7.78 21.52
N ASP A 56 -10.87 7.31 20.30
CA ASP A 56 -10.89 5.89 19.93
C ASP A 56 -9.66 5.50 19.08
N PHE A 57 -8.67 6.41 18.96
CA PHE A 57 -7.40 6.15 18.28
C PHE A 57 -6.48 5.29 19.16
N ASP A 58 -6.70 3.97 19.11
CA ASP A 58 -5.80 2.95 19.65
C ASP A 58 -4.81 2.50 18.58
N VAL A 59 -3.70 3.23 18.49
CA VAL A 59 -2.67 2.98 17.47
C VAL A 59 -1.95 1.65 17.66
N GLU A 60 -1.85 1.13 18.89
CA GLU A 60 -1.26 -0.18 19.11
C GLU A 60 -2.15 -1.29 18.52
N ASN A 61 -3.46 -1.18 18.72
CA ASN A 61 -4.41 -2.10 18.08
C ASN A 61 -4.35 -1.99 16.55
N ILE A 62 -4.34 -0.77 15.99
CA ILE A 62 -4.23 -0.54 14.54
C ILE A 62 -2.98 -1.25 13.97
N VAL A 63 -1.81 -1.04 14.58
CA VAL A 63 -0.55 -1.65 14.12
C VAL A 63 -0.59 -3.18 14.24
N LYS A 64 -1.16 -3.73 15.32
CA LYS A 64 -1.35 -5.19 15.47
C LYS A 64 -2.27 -5.77 14.40
N GLN A 65 -3.36 -5.07 14.07
CA GLN A 65 -4.28 -5.49 13.02
C GLN A 65 -3.61 -5.43 11.64
N ALA A 66 -2.86 -4.37 11.34
CA ALA A 66 -2.08 -4.26 10.12
C ALA A 66 -1.04 -5.40 9.99
N LYS A 67 -0.35 -5.73 11.08
CA LYS A 67 0.57 -6.86 11.13
C LYS A 67 -0.13 -8.20 10.89
N SER A 68 -1.32 -8.39 11.47
CA SER A 68 -2.14 -9.59 11.30
C SER A 68 -2.70 -9.74 9.88
N MET A 69 -3.01 -8.60 9.23
CA MET A 69 -3.32 -8.52 7.80
C MET A 69 -2.13 -8.94 6.92
N GLY A 70 -0.90 -8.88 7.44
CA GLY A 70 0.32 -9.16 6.69
C GLY A 70 0.99 -7.90 6.11
N ALA A 71 0.60 -6.70 6.54
CA ALA A 71 1.33 -5.50 6.17
C ALA A 71 2.75 -5.52 6.78
N LYS A 72 3.72 -4.97 6.05
CA LYS A 72 5.11 -4.75 6.52
C LYS A 72 5.42 -3.27 6.76
N TYR A 73 4.58 -2.39 6.23
CA TYR A 73 4.66 -0.96 6.42
C TYR A 73 3.26 -0.35 6.50
N ILE A 74 3.16 0.81 7.15
CA ILE A 74 1.94 1.61 7.20
C ILE A 74 2.27 3.02 6.74
N VAL A 75 1.46 3.59 5.87
CA VAL A 75 1.49 5.02 5.50
C VAL A 75 0.35 5.72 6.23
N LEU A 76 0.65 6.69 7.09
CA LEU A 76 -0.35 7.50 7.79
C LEU A 76 -0.26 8.96 7.35
N THR A 77 -1.41 9.59 7.10
CA THR A 77 -1.53 11.04 6.81
C THR A 77 -1.01 11.87 7.97
N SER A 78 0.20 12.41 7.85
CA SER A 78 0.74 13.38 8.83
C SER A 78 0.15 14.78 8.63
N LYS A 79 -0.19 15.11 7.38
CA LYS A 79 -0.97 16.29 6.97
C LYS A 79 -1.63 15.99 5.63
N HIS A 80 -2.94 16.22 5.51
CA HIS A 80 -3.67 16.16 4.23
C HIS A 80 -3.87 17.57 3.65
N HIS A 81 -4.58 17.69 2.53
CA HIS A 81 -4.80 18.98 1.85
C HIS A 81 -5.52 20.03 2.71
N GLU A 82 -6.37 19.61 3.66
CA GLU A 82 -6.98 20.51 4.65
C GLU A 82 -5.95 21.26 5.51
N GLY A 83 -4.68 20.82 5.52
CA GLY A 83 -3.57 21.50 6.17
C GLY A 83 -3.44 21.24 7.68
N PHE A 84 -4.33 20.43 8.27
CA PHE A 84 -4.27 20.02 9.67
C PHE A 84 -3.14 19.02 9.92
N PHE A 85 -2.27 19.31 10.88
CA PHE A 85 -1.15 18.44 11.24
C PHE A 85 -1.56 17.44 12.33
N LEU A 86 -1.31 16.15 12.12
CA LEU A 86 -1.52 15.11 13.15
C LEU A 86 -0.37 14.99 14.17
N TYR A 87 0.50 16.00 14.24
CA TYR A 87 1.74 15.96 15.01
C TYR A 87 2.11 17.33 15.56
N ASP A 88 3.00 17.38 16.54
CA ASP A 88 3.50 18.64 17.09
C ASP A 88 4.35 19.37 16.05
N SER A 89 3.79 20.43 15.45
CA SER A 89 4.44 21.23 14.42
C SER A 89 5.58 22.12 14.94
N LYS A 90 5.87 22.08 16.25
CA LYS A 90 6.94 22.84 16.92
C LYS A 90 6.82 24.35 16.69
N GLY A 91 5.60 24.87 16.74
CA GLY A 91 5.28 26.28 16.56
C GLY A 91 5.28 26.74 15.10
N LEU A 92 5.29 25.80 14.15
CA LEU A 92 5.14 26.11 12.73
C LEU A 92 3.68 26.49 12.40
N SER A 93 2.71 25.84 13.04
CA SER A 93 1.28 26.14 12.96
C SER A 93 0.56 25.69 14.24
N ASP A 94 -0.45 26.44 14.68
CA ASP A 94 -1.34 26.02 15.76
C ASP A 94 -2.51 25.15 15.25
N PHE A 95 -2.61 24.93 13.93
CA PHE A 95 -3.61 24.06 13.31
C PHE A 95 -3.16 22.60 13.31
N ASP A 96 -2.99 22.04 14.52
CA ASP A 96 -2.48 20.69 14.75
C ASP A 96 -3.20 19.91 15.86
N SER A 97 -2.91 18.61 15.98
CA SER A 97 -3.54 17.71 16.96
C SER A 97 -3.16 17.99 18.42
N VAL A 98 -2.06 18.70 18.67
CA VAL A 98 -1.63 19.09 20.02
C VAL A 98 -2.43 20.28 20.51
N HIS A 99 -2.82 21.17 19.60
CA HIS A 99 -3.67 22.32 19.88
C HIS A 99 -5.18 22.01 19.73
N SER A 100 -5.56 20.92 19.06
CA SER A 100 -6.95 20.42 18.99
C SER A 100 -7.47 19.85 20.32
N LEU A 101 -8.70 19.32 20.35
CA LEU A 101 -9.23 18.60 21.52
C LEU A 101 -8.45 17.31 21.86
N ALA A 102 -7.69 16.76 20.92
CA ALA A 102 -6.92 15.53 21.12
C ALA A 102 -5.76 15.73 22.10
N LYS A 103 -5.11 16.91 22.08
CA LYS A 103 -3.96 17.26 22.94
C LYS A 103 -2.83 16.22 22.88
N ARG A 104 -2.65 15.61 21.71
CA ARG A 104 -1.76 14.45 21.50
C ARG A 104 -0.93 14.62 20.23
N ASP A 105 0.29 14.11 20.28
CA ASP A 105 1.15 13.96 19.10
C ASP A 105 0.92 12.57 18.49
N LEU A 106 -0.04 12.51 17.55
CA LEU A 106 -0.57 11.24 17.04
C LEU A 106 0.42 10.55 16.11
N ILE A 107 1.27 11.31 15.39
CA ILE A 107 2.37 10.73 14.60
C ILE A 107 3.46 10.16 15.49
N LYS A 108 3.79 10.78 16.63
CA LYS A 108 4.75 10.18 17.57
C LYS A 108 4.27 8.85 18.11
N GLU A 109 3.00 8.78 18.55
CA GLU A 109 2.38 7.53 19.01
C GLU A 109 2.40 6.45 17.90
N PHE A 110 2.10 6.85 16.66
CA PHE A 110 2.14 5.96 15.49
C PHE A 110 3.53 5.40 15.19
N VAL A 111 4.55 6.24 15.15
CA VAL A 111 5.92 5.81 14.85
C VAL A 111 6.44 4.89 15.96
N ASP A 112 6.14 5.20 17.23
CA ASP A 112 6.53 4.37 18.37
C ASP A 112 5.86 2.98 18.31
N ALA A 113 4.56 2.93 18.04
CA ALA A 113 3.82 1.67 17.91
C ALA A 113 4.32 0.83 16.73
N CYS A 114 4.58 1.45 15.57
CA CYS A 114 5.16 0.78 14.42
C CYS A 114 6.52 0.15 14.75
N ASN A 115 7.41 0.92 15.37
CA ASN A 115 8.72 0.43 15.80
C ASN A 115 8.62 -0.70 16.82
N LYS A 116 7.70 -0.60 17.80
CA LYS A 116 7.43 -1.64 18.81
C LYS A 116 7.01 -2.97 18.19
N TYR A 117 6.24 -2.93 17.10
CA TYR A 117 5.67 -4.13 16.48
C TYR A 117 6.37 -4.56 15.19
N ASP A 118 7.54 -4.00 14.87
CA ASP A 118 8.33 -4.31 13.67
C ASP A 118 7.52 -4.08 12.37
N ILE A 119 6.86 -2.93 12.30
CA ILE A 119 6.20 -2.41 11.13
C ILE A 119 6.91 -1.11 10.74
N LYS A 120 7.18 -0.89 9.47
CA LYS A 120 7.88 0.32 9.03
C LYS A 120 6.90 1.50 8.93
N PRO A 121 7.10 2.62 9.67
CA PRO A 121 6.21 3.77 9.59
C PRO A 121 6.59 4.69 8.42
N PHE A 122 5.64 4.97 7.55
CA PHE A 122 5.76 5.94 6.47
C PHE A 122 4.80 7.10 6.72
N LEU A 123 5.22 8.30 6.35
CA LEU A 123 4.46 9.52 6.61
C LEU A 123 3.95 10.08 5.28
N TYR A 124 2.64 10.14 5.13
CA TYR A 124 2.03 10.88 4.03
C TYR A 124 2.06 12.37 4.33
N MET A 125 2.43 13.18 3.35
CA MET A 125 2.48 14.63 3.46
C MET A 125 1.93 15.30 2.20
N ALA A 126 0.79 15.97 2.35
CA ALA A 126 0.24 16.81 1.29
C ALA A 126 1.13 18.06 1.07
N THR A 127 1.55 18.25 -0.17
CA THR A 127 2.25 19.45 -0.65
C THR A 127 1.27 20.52 -1.11
N TYR A 128 0.05 20.15 -1.51
CA TYR A 128 -1.07 21.08 -1.67
C TYR A 128 -1.75 21.34 -0.32
N ASP A 129 -2.04 22.61 0.00
CA ASP A 129 -2.49 23.05 1.32
C ASP A 129 -3.57 24.13 1.20
N TRP A 130 -4.75 23.87 1.77
CA TRP A 130 -5.91 24.77 1.79
C TRP A 130 -5.88 25.72 3.00
N HIS A 131 -5.10 25.39 4.03
CA HIS A 131 -5.00 26.15 5.25
C HIS A 131 -4.00 27.31 5.13
N ASN A 132 -2.78 27.04 4.66
CA ASN A 132 -1.72 28.06 4.70
C ASN A 132 -1.89 29.10 3.57
N PRO A 133 -2.15 30.38 3.88
CA PRO A 133 -2.37 31.42 2.86
C PRO A 133 -1.15 31.65 1.96
N LEU A 134 0.06 31.33 2.44
CA LEU A 134 1.29 31.42 1.63
C LEU A 134 1.21 30.56 0.37
N TYR A 135 0.42 29.47 0.37
CA TYR A 135 0.27 28.63 -0.81
C TYR A 135 -0.16 29.43 -2.05
N GLU A 136 -1.04 30.41 -1.86
CA GLU A 136 -1.49 31.32 -2.93
C GLU A 136 -0.78 32.66 -2.91
N SER A 137 -0.49 33.23 -1.73
CA SER A 137 0.06 34.59 -1.65
C SER A 137 1.57 34.68 -1.90
N ASP A 138 2.34 33.65 -1.53
CA ASP A 138 3.80 33.61 -1.68
C ASP A 138 4.30 32.16 -1.69
N PHE A 139 4.20 31.53 -2.87
CA PHE A 139 4.47 30.11 -3.04
C PHE A 139 5.90 29.71 -2.62
N ASN A 140 6.89 30.60 -2.80
CA ASN A 140 8.27 30.32 -2.36
C ASN A 140 8.38 30.20 -0.84
N LYS A 141 7.73 31.12 -0.09
CA LYS A 141 7.68 31.00 1.37
C LYS A 141 6.86 29.80 1.83
N TYR A 142 5.83 29.41 1.09
CA TYR A 142 5.11 28.17 1.36
C TYR A 142 6.02 26.93 1.20
N LEU A 143 6.86 26.88 0.16
CA LEU A 143 7.83 25.79 -0.01
C LEU A 143 8.85 25.75 1.14
N GLU A 144 9.30 26.90 1.65
CA GLU A 144 10.12 26.97 2.87
C GLU A 144 9.38 26.41 4.09
N TYR A 145 8.11 26.76 4.26
CA TYR A 145 7.24 26.24 5.32
C TYR A 145 7.07 24.71 5.23
N LEU A 146 6.78 24.18 4.04
CA LEU A 146 6.67 22.75 3.79
C LEU A 146 7.97 22.01 4.14
N ARG A 147 9.13 22.56 3.74
CA ARG A 147 10.44 21.98 4.08
C ARG A 147 10.70 21.98 5.58
N LYS A 148 10.35 23.04 6.31
CA LYS A 148 10.45 23.07 7.78
C LYS A 148 9.60 21.99 8.44
N SER A 149 8.38 21.77 7.96
CA SER A 149 7.50 20.68 8.39
C SER A 149 8.15 19.30 8.17
N VAL A 150 8.69 19.04 6.99
CA VAL A 150 9.41 17.79 6.69
C VAL A 150 10.70 17.64 7.52
N GLU A 151 11.42 18.73 7.79
CA GLU A 151 12.59 18.74 8.68
C GLU A 151 12.21 18.35 10.12
N ILE A 152 11.10 18.87 10.64
CA ILE A 152 10.59 18.52 11.98
C ILE A 152 10.32 17.02 12.08
N LEU A 153 9.59 16.46 11.11
CA LEU A 153 9.31 15.03 11.05
C LEU A 153 10.59 14.19 10.95
N SER A 154 11.53 14.62 10.11
CA SER A 154 12.79 13.92 9.89
C SER A 154 13.73 13.92 11.10
N LYS A 155 13.64 14.94 11.97
CA LYS A 155 14.53 15.09 13.14
C LYS A 155 13.97 14.47 14.43
N ASN A 156 12.67 14.58 14.65
CA ASN A 156 12.11 14.42 16.01
C ASN A 156 11.34 13.11 16.23
N TYR A 157 11.09 12.33 15.17
CA TYR A 157 10.21 11.15 15.23
C TYR A 157 10.97 9.83 15.13
N GLY A 158 12.31 9.85 15.22
CA GLY A 158 13.13 8.65 15.10
C GLY A 158 13.24 8.13 13.65
N PRO A 159 13.68 6.87 13.45
CA PRO A 159 13.78 6.30 12.12
C PRO A 159 12.41 6.06 11.50
N ILE A 160 12.21 6.59 10.29
CA ILE A 160 11.01 6.36 9.47
C ILE A 160 11.35 5.57 8.21
N GLY A 161 10.36 4.90 7.64
CA GLY A 161 10.45 4.19 6.37
C GLY A 161 10.55 5.09 5.17
N GLY A 162 9.87 6.23 5.20
CA GLY A 162 9.79 7.11 4.05
C GLY A 162 8.73 8.19 4.17
N PHE A 163 8.74 9.06 3.18
CA PHE A 163 7.69 10.05 2.92
C PHE A 163 6.91 9.66 1.66
N TRP A 164 5.60 9.82 1.74
CA TRP A 164 4.67 9.67 0.63
C TRP A 164 4.01 11.02 0.34
N PHE A 165 4.47 11.71 -0.69
CA PHE A 165 4.01 13.06 -1.03
C PHE A 165 2.84 13.05 -2.00
N ASP A 166 1.98 14.07 -1.92
CA ASP A 166 0.84 14.23 -2.83
C ASP A 166 0.46 15.69 -2.99
N GLY A 167 -0.13 16.05 -4.14
CA GLY A 167 -0.68 17.38 -4.39
C GLY A 167 0.17 18.27 -5.30
N ASN A 168 1.40 17.87 -5.66
CA ASN A 168 2.26 18.66 -6.57
C ASN A 168 1.60 18.89 -7.94
N TRP A 169 0.71 17.97 -8.34
CA TRP A 169 -0.08 18.05 -9.57
C TRP A 169 -1.05 19.25 -9.61
N ASN A 170 -1.30 19.94 -8.48
CA ASN A 170 -2.17 21.11 -8.40
C ASN A 170 -1.60 22.32 -9.15
N LYS A 171 -0.32 22.67 -8.93
CA LYS A 171 0.40 23.72 -9.67
C LYS A 171 1.40 23.10 -10.64
N LYS A 172 0.93 22.73 -11.83
CA LYS A 172 1.68 21.91 -12.81
C LYS A 172 2.94 22.58 -13.35
N ASP A 173 2.90 23.89 -13.55
CA ASP A 173 3.98 24.67 -14.16
C ASP A 173 4.89 25.33 -13.11
N ALA A 174 4.62 25.11 -11.82
CA ALA A 174 5.39 25.70 -10.75
C ALA A 174 6.66 24.88 -10.44
N ASP A 175 7.74 25.59 -10.11
CA ASP A 175 8.91 24.97 -9.50
C ASP A 175 8.62 24.64 -8.03
N TRP A 176 8.42 23.36 -7.73
CA TRP A 176 8.16 22.86 -6.39
C TRP A 176 9.43 22.76 -5.51
N LYS A 177 10.60 23.11 -6.04
CA LYS A 177 11.90 23.05 -5.35
C LYS A 177 12.15 21.68 -4.70
N LEU A 178 11.83 20.63 -5.44
CA LEU A 178 11.87 19.24 -4.97
C LEU A 178 13.27 18.83 -4.52
N ASP A 179 14.33 19.32 -5.16
CA ASP A 179 15.70 19.02 -4.76
C ASP A 179 16.01 19.52 -3.34
N GLU A 180 15.49 20.69 -2.95
CA GLU A 180 15.66 21.22 -1.59
C GLU A 180 14.83 20.43 -0.56
N LEU A 181 13.61 20.04 -0.94
CA LEU A 181 12.73 19.22 -0.09
C LEU A 181 13.33 17.83 0.15
N TYR A 182 13.71 17.14 -0.91
CA TYR A 182 14.28 15.80 -0.84
C TYR A 182 15.68 15.80 -0.24
N GLY A 183 16.49 16.84 -0.52
CA GLY A 183 17.77 17.06 0.14
C GLY A 183 17.65 17.17 1.66
N THR A 184 16.57 17.78 2.16
CA THR A 184 16.27 17.84 3.60
C THR A 184 16.05 16.45 4.20
N ILE A 185 15.30 15.59 3.49
CA ILE A 185 15.08 14.19 3.91
C ILE A 185 16.40 13.43 3.89
N ARG A 186 17.18 13.54 2.81
CA ARG A 186 18.48 12.85 2.69
C ARG A 186 19.47 13.25 3.78
N LYS A 187 19.44 14.51 4.21
CA LYS A 187 20.31 15.02 5.29
C LYS A 187 20.06 14.34 6.63
N TYR A 188 18.79 14.09 7.00
CA TYR A 188 18.42 13.62 8.34
C TYR A 188 17.98 12.15 8.36
N GLN A 189 17.47 11.63 7.24
CA GLN A 189 16.95 10.27 7.06
C GLN A 189 17.46 9.70 5.71
N PRO A 190 18.78 9.46 5.55
CA PRO A 190 19.39 9.08 4.27
C PRO A 190 18.85 7.76 3.67
N ASN A 191 18.26 6.90 4.51
CA ASN A 191 17.68 5.62 4.09
C ASN A 191 16.16 5.65 3.89
N ALA A 192 15.49 6.76 4.18
CA ALA A 192 14.05 6.90 4.01
C ALA A 192 13.68 6.87 2.51
N MET A 193 12.64 6.14 2.17
CA MET A 193 12.07 6.17 0.82
C MET A 193 11.45 7.54 0.53
N ILE A 194 11.61 8.01 -0.70
CA ILE A 194 10.91 9.19 -1.21
C ILE A 194 9.94 8.74 -2.29
N ILE A 195 8.64 8.88 -2.02
CA ILE A 195 7.56 8.52 -2.92
C ILE A 195 6.78 9.80 -3.19
N ASN A 196 6.44 10.07 -4.46
CA ASN A 196 5.63 11.24 -4.81
C ASN A 196 4.52 10.81 -5.78
N ASN A 197 3.28 11.01 -5.35
CA ASN A 197 2.10 10.73 -6.13
C ASN A 197 1.86 11.81 -7.17
N THR A 198 1.86 11.39 -8.42
CA THR A 198 1.66 12.26 -9.58
C THR A 198 0.19 12.39 -9.97
N GLY A 199 -0.72 11.78 -9.19
CA GLY A 199 -2.16 11.78 -9.39
C GLY A 199 -2.63 10.86 -10.52
N LEU A 200 -3.95 10.69 -10.61
CA LEU A 200 -4.61 9.70 -11.49
C LEU A 200 -4.22 9.79 -12.98
N LYS A 201 -3.86 10.98 -13.48
CA LYS A 201 -3.54 11.22 -14.90
C LYS A 201 -2.08 10.95 -15.27
N ASN A 202 -1.18 10.89 -14.30
CA ASN A 202 0.26 10.83 -14.52
C ASN A 202 0.93 9.67 -13.76
N ARG A 203 0.15 8.63 -13.43
CA ARG A 203 0.62 7.41 -12.75
C ARG A 203 1.91 6.88 -13.38
N GLY A 204 2.83 6.38 -12.55
CA GLY A 204 4.09 5.81 -13.02
C GLY A 204 5.13 6.82 -13.52
N LYS A 205 4.89 8.13 -13.45
CA LYS A 205 5.88 9.15 -13.88
C LYS A 205 6.92 9.41 -12.81
N ILE A 206 8.18 9.44 -13.24
CA ILE A 206 9.33 9.87 -12.42
C ILE A 206 9.48 11.38 -12.66
N ILE A 207 9.27 12.18 -11.61
CA ILE A 207 9.32 13.66 -11.71
C ILE A 207 10.58 14.27 -11.10
N ASN A 208 11.44 13.46 -10.46
CA ASN A 208 12.69 13.91 -9.87
C ASN A 208 13.65 12.70 -9.65
N PRO A 209 14.97 12.85 -9.86
CA PRO A 209 15.93 11.76 -9.67
C PRO A 209 16.00 11.18 -8.25
N GLU A 210 15.58 11.91 -7.22
CA GLU A 210 15.57 11.43 -5.82
C GLU A 210 14.38 10.50 -5.50
N ILE A 211 13.37 10.40 -6.36
CA ILE A 211 12.21 9.51 -6.17
C ILE A 211 12.65 8.05 -6.18
N ASP A 212 12.26 7.29 -5.17
CA ASP A 212 12.63 5.89 -4.97
C ASP A 212 11.49 4.93 -5.37
N ALA A 213 10.25 5.41 -5.48
CA ALA A 213 9.12 4.64 -6.01
C ALA A 213 8.10 5.53 -6.74
N VAL A 214 7.47 4.98 -7.79
CA VAL A 214 6.35 5.58 -8.51
C VAL A 214 5.02 4.95 -8.10
N THR A 215 3.93 5.72 -8.19
CA THR A 215 2.60 5.30 -7.74
C THR A 215 1.63 5.07 -8.91
N TYR A 216 0.71 4.14 -8.72
CA TYR A 216 -0.39 3.83 -9.63
C TYR A 216 -1.73 3.92 -8.88
N GLU A 217 -2.06 5.14 -8.47
CA GLU A 217 -3.21 5.46 -7.63
C GLU A 217 -4.54 4.93 -8.21
N ARG A 218 -5.20 3.98 -7.54
CA ARG A 218 -6.45 3.32 -8.00
C ARG A 218 -6.36 2.73 -9.41
N GLY A 219 -5.15 2.39 -9.87
CA GLY A 219 -4.90 1.82 -11.18
C GLY A 219 -4.43 0.38 -11.11
N THR A 220 -4.72 -0.39 -12.15
CA THR A 220 -4.22 -1.76 -12.35
C THR A 220 -3.39 -1.79 -13.64
N PRO A 221 -2.17 -1.24 -13.64
CA PRO A 221 -1.34 -1.21 -14.84
C PRO A 221 -0.89 -2.64 -15.22
N ASP A 222 -0.59 -2.86 -16.50
CA ASP A 222 -0.03 -4.14 -16.96
C ASP A 222 1.47 -4.27 -16.65
N SER A 223 2.16 -3.15 -16.41
CA SER A 223 3.59 -3.11 -16.11
C SER A 223 3.97 -1.89 -15.29
N ILE A 224 5.16 -1.95 -14.66
CA ILE A 224 5.70 -0.89 -13.81
C ILE A 224 6.85 -0.17 -14.51
N ASN A 225 6.86 1.16 -14.41
CA ASN A 225 8.00 1.97 -14.79
C ASN A 225 9.09 1.89 -13.70
N HIS A 226 10.13 1.11 -13.98
CA HIS A 226 11.29 0.96 -13.09
C HIS A 226 12.44 1.95 -13.39
N GLY A 227 12.18 2.95 -14.23
CA GLY A 227 13.19 3.89 -14.74
C GLY A 227 13.86 3.39 -16.02
N GLU A 228 14.52 4.31 -16.73
CA GLU A 228 15.23 4.00 -17.98
C GLU A 228 16.59 3.36 -17.71
N GLU A 229 17.18 2.72 -18.72
CA GLU A 229 18.53 2.17 -18.62
C GLU A 229 19.56 3.27 -18.25
N ASN A 230 20.48 2.95 -17.34
CA ASN A 230 21.47 3.87 -16.77
C ASN A 230 20.90 5.01 -15.89
N GLN A 231 19.59 5.02 -15.63
CA GLN A 231 19.01 5.86 -14.58
C GLN A 231 18.86 5.08 -13.26
N LYS A 232 18.56 5.81 -12.18
CA LYS A 232 18.26 5.18 -10.89
C LYS A 232 17.02 4.28 -11.04
N TYR A 233 17.15 3.02 -10.62
CA TYR A 233 15.99 2.13 -10.51
C TYR A 233 14.97 2.69 -9.52
N VAL A 234 13.68 2.59 -9.84
CA VAL A 234 12.58 2.94 -8.93
C VAL A 234 11.63 1.75 -8.74
N ALA A 235 11.09 1.61 -7.54
CA ALA A 235 10.03 0.63 -7.27
C ALA A 235 8.67 1.11 -7.81
N GLY A 236 7.71 0.19 -7.94
CA GLY A 236 6.30 0.53 -8.19
C GLY A 236 5.43 0.28 -6.95
N GLU A 237 4.41 1.10 -6.76
CA GLU A 237 3.36 0.88 -5.77
C GLU A 237 1.97 1.11 -6.37
N ILE A 238 1.07 0.14 -6.19
CA ILE A 238 -0.37 0.32 -6.44
C ILE A 238 -1.03 0.72 -5.11
N SER A 239 -1.58 1.92 -5.02
CA SER A 239 -2.44 2.31 -3.90
C SER A 239 -3.90 2.05 -4.24
N LEU A 240 -4.61 1.36 -3.34
CA LEU A 240 -5.95 0.82 -3.58
C LEU A 240 -6.88 1.17 -2.43
N THR A 241 -8.04 1.74 -2.73
CA THR A 241 -9.14 1.93 -1.77
C THR A 241 -9.99 0.67 -1.64
N LEU A 242 -10.52 0.38 -0.45
CA LEU A 242 -11.51 -0.69 -0.28
C LEU A 242 -12.85 -0.33 -0.94
N ASN A 243 -13.29 0.92 -0.76
CA ASN A 243 -14.47 1.50 -1.39
C ASN A 243 -14.04 2.62 -2.36
N GLN A 244 -14.83 3.68 -2.52
CA GLN A 244 -14.58 4.74 -3.50
C GLN A 244 -13.85 5.96 -2.94
N HIS A 245 -13.56 5.98 -1.63
CA HIS A 245 -12.93 7.08 -0.92
C HIS A 245 -11.62 6.68 -0.23
N TRP A 246 -10.73 7.65 -0.02
CA TRP A 246 -9.54 7.46 0.81
C TRP A 246 -9.88 7.69 2.28
N GLY A 247 -10.40 8.87 2.61
CA GLY A 247 -10.92 9.21 3.92
C GLY A 247 -12.24 8.52 4.24
N PHE A 248 -12.64 8.55 5.52
CA PHE A 248 -13.89 7.94 5.96
C PHE A 248 -15.11 8.56 5.28
N ALA A 249 -15.94 7.71 4.68
CA ALA A 249 -17.20 8.05 4.05
C ALA A 249 -18.30 7.11 4.57
N ASP A 250 -19.21 7.63 5.37
CA ASP A 250 -20.18 6.83 6.14
C ASP A 250 -21.26 6.20 5.24
N SER A 251 -21.60 6.88 4.15
CA SER A 251 -22.61 6.43 3.18
C SER A 251 -22.02 5.70 1.96
N ASP A 252 -20.71 5.50 1.89
CA ASP A 252 -20.07 4.78 0.78
C ASP A 252 -20.08 3.28 1.04
N ILE A 253 -21.05 2.60 0.43
CA ILE A 253 -21.24 1.14 0.52
C ILE A 253 -20.67 0.38 -0.68
N ASP A 254 -20.07 1.06 -1.66
CA ASP A 254 -19.55 0.46 -2.90
C ASP A 254 -18.14 -0.12 -2.66
N PHE A 255 -18.09 -1.17 -1.84
CA PHE A 255 -16.85 -1.88 -1.51
C PHE A 255 -16.50 -2.92 -2.58
N LYS A 256 -15.22 -2.95 -2.95
CA LYS A 256 -14.62 -4.01 -3.78
C LYS A 256 -14.80 -5.35 -3.09
N SER A 257 -15.07 -6.41 -3.84
CA SER A 257 -15.20 -7.74 -3.24
C SER A 257 -13.87 -8.21 -2.60
N PRO A 258 -13.90 -9.08 -1.57
CA PRO A 258 -12.69 -9.72 -1.07
C PRO A 258 -11.88 -10.42 -2.16
N LYS A 259 -12.55 -11.00 -3.17
CA LYS A 259 -11.93 -11.58 -4.36
C LYS A 259 -11.06 -10.55 -5.07
N GLU A 260 -11.66 -9.40 -5.44
CA GLU A 260 -10.95 -8.32 -6.13
C GLU A 260 -9.75 -7.80 -5.33
N ILE A 261 -9.85 -7.69 -4.00
CA ILE A 261 -8.73 -7.25 -3.17
C ILE A 261 -7.57 -8.26 -3.20
N ILE A 262 -7.84 -9.56 -3.03
CA ILE A 262 -6.80 -10.60 -3.09
C ILE A 262 -6.17 -10.69 -4.49
N GLU A 263 -6.98 -10.61 -5.54
CA GLU A 263 -6.49 -10.61 -6.92
C GLU A 263 -5.62 -9.39 -7.22
N ASN A 264 -5.97 -8.20 -6.70
CA ASN A 264 -5.12 -7.01 -6.80
C ASN A 264 -3.78 -7.17 -6.06
N ILE A 265 -3.76 -7.82 -4.89
CA ILE A 265 -2.52 -8.13 -4.17
C ILE A 265 -1.63 -9.04 -5.04
N CYS A 266 -2.22 -10.08 -5.64
CA CYS A 266 -1.50 -10.98 -6.53
C CYS A 266 -0.99 -10.26 -7.78
N HIS A 267 -1.84 -9.46 -8.43
CA HIS A 267 -1.52 -8.67 -9.62
C HIS A 267 -0.35 -7.72 -9.37
N ALA A 268 -0.39 -6.97 -8.27
CA ALA A 268 0.69 -6.06 -7.91
C ALA A 268 2.05 -6.79 -7.85
N ARG A 269 2.09 -7.97 -7.21
CA ARG A 269 3.33 -8.76 -7.16
C ARG A 269 3.73 -9.32 -8.52
N ASN A 270 2.77 -9.74 -9.33
CA ASN A 270 3.02 -10.25 -10.70
C ASN A 270 3.73 -9.23 -11.58
N ILE A 271 3.39 -7.95 -11.44
CA ILE A 271 4.01 -6.88 -12.23
C ILE A 271 5.21 -6.22 -11.55
N GLY A 272 5.67 -6.75 -10.41
CA GLY A 272 6.84 -6.23 -9.69
C GLY A 272 6.57 -5.00 -8.80
N ALA A 273 5.31 -4.75 -8.44
CA ALA A 273 4.91 -3.67 -7.55
C ALA A 273 4.67 -4.13 -6.10
N ASN A 274 4.77 -3.18 -5.17
CA ASN A 274 4.08 -3.29 -3.89
C ASN A 274 2.60 -2.91 -4.04
N ILE A 275 1.78 -3.35 -3.08
CA ILE A 275 0.39 -2.88 -2.95
C ILE A 275 0.18 -2.23 -1.59
N LEU A 276 -0.55 -1.11 -1.61
CA LEU A 276 -0.87 -0.29 -0.45
C LEU A 276 -2.40 -0.19 -0.33
N VAL A 277 -2.98 -0.97 0.58
CA VAL A 277 -4.44 -1.06 0.77
C VAL A 277 -4.91 -0.02 1.77
N ASN A 278 -5.88 0.80 1.42
CA ASN A 278 -6.32 1.93 2.23
C ASN A 278 -7.51 1.63 3.15
N ILE A 279 -7.47 2.23 4.34
CA ILE A 279 -8.62 2.44 5.22
C ILE A 279 -8.74 3.92 5.61
N GLY A 280 -9.96 4.39 5.83
CA GLY A 280 -10.24 5.69 6.43
C GLY A 280 -10.71 5.52 7.86
N LEU A 281 -10.00 6.11 8.84
CA LEU A 281 -10.44 6.02 10.25
C LEU A 281 -11.65 6.94 10.49
N THR A 282 -12.51 6.54 11.42
CA THR A 282 -13.65 7.35 11.86
C THR A 282 -13.20 8.68 12.48
N GLY A 283 -14.12 9.63 12.66
CA GLY A 283 -13.80 10.93 13.27
C GLY A 283 -13.14 10.86 14.65
N THR A 284 -13.35 9.76 15.39
CA THR A 284 -12.74 9.54 16.71
C THR A 284 -11.47 8.69 16.68
N GLY A 285 -11.13 8.13 15.50
CA GLY A 285 -9.87 7.41 15.25
C GLY A 285 -9.97 5.88 15.28
N SER A 286 -11.18 5.31 15.33
CA SER A 286 -11.36 3.86 15.24
C SER A 286 -11.32 3.35 13.79
N ILE A 287 -10.92 2.09 13.61
CA ILE A 287 -11.05 1.39 12.33
C ILE A 287 -12.54 1.05 12.12
N PRO A 288 -13.16 1.43 10.98
CA PRO A 288 -14.51 1.00 10.67
C PRO A 288 -14.65 -0.52 10.65
N THR A 289 -15.75 -1.05 11.17
CA THR A 289 -15.98 -2.51 11.29
C THR A 289 -15.74 -3.24 9.98
N ILE A 290 -16.23 -2.70 8.85
CA ILE A 290 -16.04 -3.33 7.54
C ILE A 290 -14.56 -3.38 7.13
N SER A 291 -13.81 -2.30 7.35
CA SER A 291 -12.37 -2.24 7.09
C SER A 291 -11.61 -3.28 7.93
N ASP A 292 -11.94 -3.43 9.21
CA ASP A 292 -11.38 -4.49 10.08
C ASP A 292 -11.67 -5.90 9.53
N GLN A 293 -12.86 -6.15 8.98
CA GLN A 293 -13.16 -7.43 8.32
C GLN A 293 -12.32 -7.67 7.06
N TYR A 294 -12.11 -6.65 6.21
CA TYR A 294 -11.20 -6.79 5.07
C TYR A 294 -9.77 -7.11 5.49
N MET A 295 -9.26 -6.40 6.51
CA MET A 295 -7.93 -6.67 7.06
C MET A 295 -7.80 -8.12 7.56
N LYS A 296 -8.83 -8.66 8.21
CA LYS A 296 -8.89 -10.06 8.64
C LYS A 296 -8.93 -11.04 7.48
N LEU A 297 -9.73 -10.78 6.45
CA LEU A 297 -9.82 -11.64 5.26
C LEU A 297 -8.48 -11.70 4.51
N ILE A 298 -7.81 -10.56 4.34
CA ILE A 298 -6.46 -10.50 3.76
C ILE A 298 -5.48 -11.26 4.66
N GLY A 299 -5.56 -11.11 5.99
CA GLY A 299 -4.74 -11.84 6.95
C GLY A 299 -4.89 -13.36 6.87
N ILE A 300 -6.11 -13.87 6.65
CA ILE A 300 -6.36 -15.30 6.42
C ILE A 300 -5.61 -15.80 5.19
N TRP A 301 -5.65 -15.04 4.09
CA TRP A 301 -4.94 -15.41 2.87
C TRP A 301 -3.41 -15.33 3.05
N MET A 302 -2.92 -14.25 3.65
CA MET A 302 -1.50 -14.02 3.91
C MET A 302 -0.89 -15.06 4.87
N LYS A 303 -1.67 -15.59 5.81
CA LYS A 303 -1.24 -16.68 6.70
C LYS A 303 -0.68 -17.87 5.93
N TYR A 304 -1.29 -18.23 4.79
CA TYR A 304 -0.84 -19.35 3.97
C TYR A 304 0.19 -18.92 2.91
N ASN A 305 0.01 -17.73 2.32
CA ASN A 305 0.67 -17.36 1.07
C ASN A 305 1.78 -16.29 1.22
N SER A 306 2.05 -15.81 2.43
CA SER A 306 3.03 -14.74 2.68
C SER A 306 4.43 -14.99 2.10
N SER A 307 4.91 -16.24 2.09
CA SER A 307 6.22 -16.59 1.49
C SER A 307 6.29 -16.36 -0.01
N ALA A 308 5.14 -16.36 -0.70
CA ALA A 308 5.06 -16.09 -2.13
C ALA A 308 4.93 -14.59 -2.44
N ILE A 309 4.65 -13.75 -1.43
CA ILE A 309 4.47 -12.30 -1.59
C ILE A 309 5.75 -11.54 -1.25
N TYR A 310 6.37 -11.85 -0.12
CA TYR A 310 7.56 -11.15 0.35
C TYR A 310 8.81 -11.68 -0.33
N LYS A 311 9.75 -10.78 -0.65
CA LYS A 311 11.06 -11.12 -1.26
C LYS A 311 11.00 -11.93 -2.55
N THR A 312 9.83 -12.02 -3.18
CA THR A 312 9.65 -12.63 -4.50
C THR A 312 9.68 -11.57 -5.58
N ARG A 313 9.98 -11.98 -6.82
CA ARG A 313 9.97 -11.14 -8.03
C ARG A 313 9.28 -11.85 -9.20
N PRO A 314 8.75 -11.08 -10.18
CA PRO A 314 8.21 -11.62 -11.42
C PRO A 314 9.22 -12.50 -12.16
N THR A 315 8.70 -13.42 -12.95
CA THR A 315 9.51 -14.28 -13.83
C THR A 315 9.02 -14.17 -15.26
N ASN A 316 9.84 -14.62 -16.22
CA ASN A 316 9.44 -14.74 -17.62
C ASN A 316 8.78 -16.11 -17.92
N ILE A 317 8.34 -16.84 -16.91
CA ILE A 317 7.70 -18.14 -17.08
C ILE A 317 6.26 -17.90 -17.53
N GLU A 318 5.92 -18.47 -18.68
CA GLU A 318 4.60 -18.29 -19.29
C GLU A 318 3.63 -19.38 -18.84
N SER A 319 2.41 -18.99 -18.46
CA SER A 319 1.33 -19.94 -18.25
C SER A 319 0.64 -20.27 -19.57
N GLY A 320 0.45 -21.56 -19.84
CA GLY A 320 -0.34 -22.05 -20.97
C GLY A 320 -1.85 -21.87 -20.80
N TYR A 321 -2.32 -21.52 -19.60
CA TYR A 321 -3.73 -21.22 -19.33
C TYR A 321 -3.95 -19.71 -19.40
N LYS A 322 -4.68 -19.26 -20.43
CA LYS A 322 -5.08 -17.86 -20.56
C LYS A 322 -6.11 -17.53 -19.48
N MET A 323 -5.67 -16.83 -18.43
CA MET A 323 -5.95 -15.39 -18.30
C MET A 323 -5.24 -14.78 -17.10
N ASN A 324 -4.94 -15.54 -16.03
CA ASN A 324 -4.43 -14.94 -14.78
C ASN A 324 -3.32 -15.72 -14.06
N ASP A 325 -3.03 -16.98 -14.42
CA ASP A 325 -2.01 -17.77 -13.73
C ASP A 325 -0.60 -17.22 -14.01
N PHE A 326 0.22 -17.07 -12.97
CA PHE A 326 1.57 -16.53 -13.09
C PHE A 326 2.54 -17.16 -12.09
N VAL A 327 3.83 -16.85 -12.26
CA VAL A 327 4.91 -17.42 -11.46
C VAL A 327 5.81 -16.34 -10.88
N LEU A 328 6.03 -16.40 -9.56
CA LEU A 328 7.04 -15.61 -8.87
C LEU A 328 8.22 -16.47 -8.41
N SER A 329 9.36 -15.84 -8.19
CA SER A 329 10.57 -16.50 -7.69
C SER A 329 11.18 -15.75 -6.51
N ASP A 330 11.68 -16.49 -5.51
CA ASP A 330 12.54 -15.96 -4.44
C ASP A 330 14.05 -16.18 -4.75
N GLY A 331 14.37 -16.63 -5.96
CA GLY A 331 15.72 -17.02 -6.41
C GLY A 331 16.11 -18.46 -6.05
N LYS A 332 15.37 -19.13 -5.16
CA LYS A 332 15.58 -20.53 -4.76
C LYS A 332 14.43 -21.44 -5.21
N ASN A 333 13.20 -20.98 -5.06
CA ASN A 333 11.95 -21.68 -5.33
C ASN A 333 11.09 -20.86 -6.29
N LEU A 334 10.16 -21.53 -6.98
CA LEU A 334 9.07 -20.86 -7.70
C LEU A 334 7.76 -20.97 -6.93
N TYR A 335 6.89 -20.00 -7.14
CA TYR A 335 5.55 -19.93 -6.58
C TYR A 335 4.55 -19.77 -7.73
N LEU A 336 3.72 -20.78 -7.96
CA LEU A 336 2.71 -20.81 -9.01
C LEU A 336 1.39 -20.29 -8.43
N PHE A 337 0.90 -19.17 -8.93
CA PHE A 337 -0.38 -18.59 -8.55
C PHE A 337 -1.44 -19.12 -9.51
N ILE A 338 -2.39 -19.88 -8.98
CA ILE A 338 -3.43 -20.56 -9.74
C ILE A 338 -4.79 -19.98 -9.40
N PHE A 339 -5.46 -19.47 -10.43
CA PHE A 339 -6.75 -18.82 -10.36
C PHE A 339 -7.87 -19.78 -10.80
N ASP A 340 -9.09 -19.39 -10.45
CA ASP A 340 -10.35 -20.00 -10.88
C ASP A 340 -10.50 -21.50 -10.57
N LEU A 341 -9.77 -21.97 -9.55
CA LEU A 341 -10.01 -23.27 -8.93
C LEU A 341 -11.36 -23.31 -8.23
N LYS A 342 -11.92 -24.50 -8.10
CA LYS A 342 -13.25 -24.76 -7.53
C LYS A 342 -13.13 -25.57 -6.25
N ILE A 343 -14.24 -25.65 -5.53
CA ILE A 343 -14.35 -26.50 -4.34
C ILE A 343 -14.55 -27.94 -4.81
N VAL A 344 -13.71 -28.84 -4.30
CA VAL A 344 -13.85 -30.30 -4.45
C VAL A 344 -14.90 -30.78 -3.47
N GLY A 345 -15.92 -31.46 -3.97
CA GLY A 345 -17.02 -31.96 -3.15
C GLY A 345 -17.99 -32.83 -3.95
N ASN A 346 -19.03 -33.32 -3.27
CA ASN A 346 -20.08 -34.10 -3.90
C ASN A 346 -20.86 -33.23 -4.91
N SER A 347 -21.08 -33.73 -6.13
CA SER A 347 -21.70 -32.97 -7.23
C SER A 347 -23.12 -32.46 -6.95
N ASN A 348 -23.81 -32.98 -5.93
CA ASN A 348 -25.11 -32.46 -5.50
C ASN A 348 -24.99 -31.15 -4.70
N VAL A 349 -23.80 -30.81 -4.19
CA VAL A 349 -23.59 -29.65 -3.29
C VAL A 349 -22.44 -28.74 -3.70
N VAL A 350 -21.71 -29.07 -4.78
CA VAL A 350 -20.73 -28.18 -5.40
C VAL A 350 -21.01 -28.04 -6.90
N LEU A 351 -20.86 -26.82 -7.43
CA LEU A 351 -20.98 -26.56 -8.85
C LEU A 351 -19.73 -27.09 -9.56
N GLY A 352 -19.88 -28.17 -10.31
CA GLY A 352 -18.82 -28.75 -11.13
C GLY A 352 -17.97 -29.81 -10.40
N GLY A 353 -17.58 -29.55 -9.15
CA GLY A 353 -16.64 -30.38 -8.39
C GLY A 353 -15.28 -30.45 -9.09
N GLU A 354 -14.19 -30.02 -8.45
CA GLU A 354 -12.93 -30.02 -9.19
C GLU A 354 -12.39 -31.44 -9.38
N GLY A 355 -12.40 -31.90 -10.64
CA GLY A 355 -11.50 -32.95 -11.09
C GLY A 355 -10.07 -32.45 -11.13
N VAL A 356 -9.14 -33.27 -11.61
CA VAL A 356 -7.78 -32.82 -11.91
C VAL A 356 -7.84 -31.69 -12.93
N ASN A 357 -7.22 -30.55 -12.63
CA ASN A 357 -7.22 -29.37 -13.49
C ASN A 357 -5.79 -29.06 -13.96
N PRO A 358 -5.35 -29.61 -15.11
CA PRO A 358 -3.97 -29.44 -15.55
C PRO A 358 -3.58 -27.97 -15.75
N ARG A 359 -2.39 -27.59 -15.29
CA ARG A 359 -1.80 -26.26 -15.49
C ARG A 359 -0.39 -26.39 -16.02
N SER A 360 -0.12 -25.77 -17.16
CA SER A 360 1.18 -25.84 -17.83
C SER A 360 1.93 -24.51 -17.74
N PHE A 361 3.22 -24.60 -17.47
CA PHE A 361 4.14 -23.47 -17.37
C PHE A 361 5.38 -23.73 -18.23
N THR A 362 5.74 -22.77 -19.08
CA THR A 362 6.89 -22.86 -19.99
C THR A 362 8.01 -21.95 -19.52
N GLY A 363 9.25 -22.43 -19.58
CA GLY A 363 10.45 -21.72 -19.11
C GLY A 363 11.02 -22.28 -17.79
N ILE A 364 10.57 -23.46 -17.35
CA ILE A 364 11.07 -24.15 -16.15
C ILE A 364 11.96 -25.32 -16.60
N SER A 365 13.24 -25.04 -16.86
CA SER A 365 14.22 -26.04 -17.32
C SER A 365 14.95 -26.78 -16.19
N LYS A 366 14.94 -26.22 -14.98
CA LYS A 366 15.58 -26.85 -13.81
C LYS A 366 14.72 -28.02 -13.33
N GLU A 367 15.35 -29.15 -13.05
CA GLU A 367 14.67 -30.37 -12.58
C GLU A 367 13.87 -30.12 -11.31
N VAL A 368 12.55 -30.33 -11.39
CA VAL A 368 11.63 -30.16 -10.26
C VAL A 368 11.62 -31.42 -9.40
N LYS A 369 11.86 -31.26 -8.09
CA LYS A 369 11.84 -32.37 -7.13
C LYS A 369 10.49 -32.54 -6.43
N ASN A 370 9.81 -31.44 -6.17
CA ASN A 370 8.58 -31.44 -5.39
C ASN A 370 7.72 -30.22 -5.73
N ILE A 371 6.41 -30.43 -5.78
CA ILE A 371 5.42 -29.35 -5.86
C ILE A 371 4.36 -29.60 -4.80
N SER A 372 4.04 -28.59 -4.01
CA SER A 372 2.99 -28.70 -3.00
C SER A 372 2.25 -27.39 -2.79
N TRP A 373 0.97 -27.49 -2.44
CA TRP A 373 0.18 -26.32 -2.08
C TRP A 373 0.67 -25.68 -0.78
N LEU A 374 0.72 -24.35 -0.73
CA LEU A 374 1.15 -23.63 0.48
C LEU A 374 0.16 -23.77 1.64
N ASP A 375 -1.13 -23.86 1.34
CA ASP A 375 -2.22 -23.87 2.32
C ASP A 375 -2.29 -25.15 3.16
N ASN A 376 -2.15 -26.31 2.53
CA ASN A 376 -2.41 -27.62 3.16
C ASN A 376 -1.27 -28.64 2.99
N LYS A 377 -0.19 -28.27 2.29
CA LYS A 377 1.01 -29.10 2.02
C LYS A 377 0.74 -30.37 1.21
N GLU A 378 -0.41 -30.47 0.55
CA GLU A 378 -0.71 -31.52 -0.40
C GLU A 378 0.29 -31.48 -1.56
N LYS A 379 0.90 -32.63 -1.85
CA LYS A 379 1.82 -32.78 -2.98
C LYS A 379 1.02 -32.92 -4.27
N LEU A 380 1.50 -32.28 -5.31
CA LEU A 380 0.89 -32.35 -6.63
C LEU A 380 1.66 -33.30 -7.53
N SER A 381 0.91 -34.10 -8.28
CA SER A 381 1.45 -34.82 -9.43
C SER A 381 1.85 -33.80 -10.50
N PHE A 382 2.96 -34.05 -11.18
CA PHE A 382 3.41 -33.22 -12.28
C PHE A 382 4.19 -34.05 -13.30
N THR A 383 4.28 -33.50 -14.50
CA THR A 383 5.18 -33.97 -15.55
C THR A 383 6.04 -32.80 -15.99
N GLN A 384 7.32 -33.05 -16.22
CA GLN A 384 8.25 -32.06 -16.73
C GLN A 384 8.93 -32.61 -17.98
N ASN A 385 8.75 -31.94 -19.11
CA ASN A 385 9.35 -32.30 -20.38
C ASN A 385 10.12 -31.08 -20.89
N ASN A 386 11.45 -31.18 -20.93
CA ASN A 386 12.34 -30.05 -21.23
C ASN A 386 12.08 -28.85 -20.30
N ASP A 387 11.60 -27.74 -20.84
CA ASP A 387 11.28 -26.50 -20.14
C ASP A 387 9.79 -26.33 -19.81
N MET A 388 8.96 -27.32 -20.14
CA MET A 388 7.52 -27.31 -19.87
C MET A 388 7.21 -28.16 -18.64
N LEU A 389 6.57 -27.55 -17.65
CA LEU A 389 6.05 -28.19 -16.44
C LEU A 389 4.52 -28.18 -16.47
N THR A 390 3.90 -29.36 -16.42
CA THR A 390 2.44 -29.50 -16.25
C THR A 390 2.15 -30.10 -14.88
N ILE A 391 1.37 -29.39 -14.07
CA ILE A 391 0.88 -29.86 -12.77
C ILE A 391 -0.58 -30.28 -12.83
N ASP A 392 -0.94 -31.26 -12.03
CA ASP A 392 -2.34 -31.62 -11.75
C ASP A 392 -2.83 -30.72 -10.61
N ALA A 393 -3.33 -29.51 -10.94
CA ALA A 393 -3.81 -28.59 -9.93
C ALA A 393 -5.12 -29.11 -9.33
N THR A 394 -5.12 -29.39 -8.03
CA THR A 394 -6.31 -29.79 -7.27
C THR A 394 -7.03 -28.59 -6.70
N GLY A 395 -8.34 -28.71 -6.55
CA GLY A 395 -9.19 -27.67 -5.98
C GLY A 395 -9.15 -27.51 -4.48
N PHE A 396 -9.92 -26.55 -3.99
CA PHE A 396 -10.05 -26.33 -2.57
C PHE A 396 -10.87 -27.43 -1.90
N LYS A 397 -10.48 -27.83 -0.69
CA LYS A 397 -11.29 -28.78 0.11
C LYS A 397 -12.61 -28.12 0.51
N TYR A 398 -13.67 -28.92 0.61
CA TYR A 398 -14.98 -28.44 1.07
C TYR A 398 -14.86 -27.66 2.40
N GLY A 399 -15.40 -26.42 2.41
CA GLY A 399 -15.27 -25.48 3.52
C GLY A 399 -14.06 -24.52 3.43
N THR A 400 -13.29 -24.57 2.35
CA THR A 400 -12.18 -23.64 2.07
C THR A 400 -12.32 -23.07 0.67
N ASP A 401 -12.09 -21.77 0.52
CA ASP A 401 -11.83 -21.10 -0.74
C ASP A 401 -10.94 -19.89 -0.42
N LEU A 402 -9.72 -19.89 -0.97
CA LEU A 402 -8.75 -18.82 -0.73
C LEU A 402 -8.67 -17.86 -1.92
N ILE A 403 -9.62 -17.90 -2.87
CA ILE A 403 -9.69 -17.09 -4.09
C ILE A 403 -8.57 -17.44 -5.09
N VAL A 404 -7.31 -17.28 -4.68
CA VAL A 404 -6.11 -17.66 -5.43
C VAL A 404 -5.32 -18.68 -4.62
N ARG A 405 -4.99 -19.82 -5.23
CA ARG A 405 -4.22 -20.88 -4.58
C ARG A 405 -2.78 -20.84 -5.06
N VAL A 406 -1.83 -21.03 -4.14
CA VAL A 406 -0.41 -20.90 -4.46
C VAL A 406 0.33 -22.21 -4.21
N ALA A 407 0.99 -22.74 -5.24
CA ALA A 407 1.86 -23.91 -5.12
C ALA A 407 3.33 -23.48 -5.05
N LYS A 408 4.13 -24.17 -4.24
CA LYS A 408 5.58 -23.99 -4.19
C LYS A 408 6.26 -25.10 -4.98
N VAL A 409 7.20 -24.72 -5.84
CA VAL A 409 8.06 -25.61 -6.62
C VAL A 409 9.46 -25.61 -6.02
N GLU A 410 9.96 -26.80 -5.72
CA GLU A 410 11.29 -27.03 -5.13
C GLU A 410 12.15 -27.83 -6.09
N PHE A 411 13.43 -27.47 -6.19
CA PHE A 411 14.40 -28.03 -7.13
C PHE A 411 15.56 -28.77 -6.46
#